data_AF-A0A8D5FKV7-F1
#
_entry.id   AF-A0A8D5FKV7-F1
#
_cell.length_a   1.000
_cell.length_b   1.000
_cell.length_c   1.000
_cell.angle_alpha   90.00
_cell.angle_beta   90.00
_cell.angle_gamma   90.00
#
_symmetry.space_group_name_H-M   'P 1'
#
loop_
_entity.id
_entity.type
_entity.pdbx_description
1 polymer ?
#
loop_
_entity_poly.entity_id
_entity_poly.type
_entity_poly.pdbx_seq_one_letter_code
_entity_poly.pdbx_strand_id
1 'polypeptide(L)'
;MRKLLFFLITFFICLPVSSYAGANQYITLDIPEAVIARAVTAMLPLNIDAHSKNIRGDITILNISELQLNNRNLACRMHLAGNNLAFLTEIAGHEIRLKVGSVEIDFRANAALRFDAAKQILYIKPVINTVSAKGDGRNGEIGKALIGLLNGREFPITMQELDPLIARTGSKTVIIATKITDILAQKDRLQLKLTPTISVKSSR
;
A
#
# COMPACT_ATOMS: atom_id res chain seq x y z
N MET A 1 -37.05 44.33 48.50
CA MET A 1 -37.55 43.17 47.73
C MET A 1 -37.37 43.42 46.23
N ARG A 2 -36.15 43.29 45.67
CA ARG A 2 -35.93 43.44 44.21
C ARG A 2 -34.52 43.01 43.75
N LYS A 3 -33.94 41.95 44.33
CA LYS A 3 -32.61 41.44 43.91
C LYS A 3 -32.46 39.92 44.05
N LEU A 4 -33.58 39.17 43.98
CA LEU A 4 -33.59 37.72 44.16
C LEU A 4 -34.23 36.96 42.98
N LEU A 5 -34.36 37.61 41.81
CA LEU A 5 -35.07 37.04 40.65
C LEU A 5 -34.21 36.96 39.37
N PHE A 6 -32.91 37.26 39.45
CA PHE A 6 -32.05 37.33 38.26
C PHE A 6 -30.92 36.29 38.20
N PHE A 7 -30.78 35.43 39.22
CA PHE A 7 -29.71 34.43 39.25
C PHE A 7 -30.18 32.98 39.04
N LEU A 8 -31.48 32.78 38.82
CA LEU A 8 -32.07 31.44 38.58
C LEU A 8 -32.26 31.11 37.08
N ILE A 9 -31.88 32.01 36.17
CA ILE A 9 -32.06 31.83 34.70
C ILE A 9 -30.74 31.48 33.99
N THR A 10 -29.58 31.58 34.67
CA THR A 10 -28.27 31.37 34.03
C THR A 10 -27.72 29.95 34.17
N PHE A 11 -28.50 28.99 34.69
CA PHE A 11 -28.05 27.61 34.90
C PHE A 11 -28.73 26.57 33.99
N PHE A 12 -29.40 26.99 32.92
CA PHE A 12 -30.19 26.07 32.08
C PHE A 12 -29.73 25.95 30.61
N ILE A 13 -28.51 26.41 30.27
CA ILE A 13 -28.01 26.33 28.88
C ILE A 13 -26.57 25.81 28.87
N CYS A 14 -26.39 24.54 29.24
CA CYS A 14 -25.19 23.79 28.87
C CYS A 14 -25.47 22.28 29.02
N LEU A 15 -26.51 21.79 28.33
CA LEU A 15 -26.56 20.37 28.03
C LEU A 15 -25.63 20.12 26.85
N PRO A 16 -24.54 19.33 27.02
CA PRO A 16 -23.78 18.88 25.87
C PRO A 16 -24.72 18.02 25.03
N VAL A 17 -25.09 18.52 23.85
CA VAL A 17 -25.66 17.68 22.80
C VAL A 17 -24.53 16.74 22.38
N SER A 18 -24.47 15.58 23.03
CA SER A 18 -23.68 14.45 22.58
C SER A 18 -24.20 14.08 21.20
N SER A 19 -23.59 14.68 20.19
CA SER A 19 -23.74 14.22 18.82
C SER A 19 -23.19 12.80 18.83
N TYR A 20 -24.07 11.81 18.87
CA TYR A 20 -23.73 10.44 18.52
C TYR A 20 -23.28 10.53 17.05
N ALA A 21 -21.98 10.73 16.85
CA ALA A 21 -21.34 10.52 15.57
C ALA A 21 -21.77 9.13 15.12
N GLY A 22 -22.56 9.06 14.05
CA GLY A 22 -23.18 7.83 13.57
C GLY A 22 -22.14 6.72 13.57
N ALA A 23 -22.44 5.63 14.28
CA ALA A 23 -21.54 4.48 14.35
C ALA A 23 -21.14 4.11 12.93
N ASN A 24 -19.86 4.29 12.61
CA ASN A 24 -19.31 4.02 11.30
C ASN A 24 -19.62 2.54 10.97
N GLN A 25 -20.55 2.29 10.06
CA GLN A 25 -21.04 0.95 9.71
C GLN A 25 -20.05 0.23 8.79
N TYR A 26 -18.78 0.15 9.21
CA TYR A 26 -17.76 -0.61 8.51
C TYR A 26 -17.53 -1.95 9.19
N ILE A 27 -17.40 -3.00 8.38
CA ILE A 27 -16.69 -4.19 8.81
C ILE A 27 -15.20 -3.86 8.68
N THR A 28 -14.45 -4.11 9.74
CA THR A 28 -13.00 -3.91 9.75
C THR A 28 -12.31 -5.25 9.63
N LEU A 29 -11.43 -5.38 8.65
CA LEU A 29 -10.57 -6.55 8.49
C LEU A 29 -9.11 -6.14 8.74
N ASP A 30 -8.54 -6.65 9.82
CA ASP A 30 -7.14 -6.44 10.15
C ASP A 30 -6.30 -7.61 9.63
N ILE A 31 -5.38 -7.32 8.70
CA ILE A 31 -4.43 -8.28 8.16
C ILE A 31 -3.10 -8.09 8.88
N PRO A 32 -2.64 -9.06 9.70
CA PRO A 32 -1.37 -8.93 10.41
C PRO A 32 -0.17 -8.81 9.46
N GLU A 33 0.84 -8.05 9.88
CA GLU A 33 2.10 -7.89 9.15
C GLU A 33 2.73 -9.24 8.73
N ALA A 34 2.71 -10.24 9.63
CA ALA A 34 3.23 -11.57 9.34
C ALA A 34 2.46 -12.31 8.22
N VAL A 35 1.17 -12.03 8.03
CA VAL A 35 0.41 -12.56 6.88
C VAL A 35 0.86 -11.88 5.60
N ILE A 36 1.06 -10.56 5.64
CA ILE A 36 1.51 -9.77 4.48
C ILE A 36 2.93 -10.18 4.09
N ALA A 37 3.85 -10.31 5.04
CA ALA A 37 5.21 -10.76 4.80
C ALA A 37 5.23 -12.13 4.12
N ARG A 38 4.44 -13.10 4.59
CA ARG A 38 4.31 -14.42 3.95
C ARG A 38 3.74 -14.34 2.54
N ALA A 39 2.71 -13.53 2.32
CA ALA A 39 2.14 -13.32 0.99
C ALA A 39 3.16 -12.71 0.03
N VAL A 40 3.90 -11.68 0.47
CA VAL A 40 4.97 -11.05 -0.31
C VAL A 40 6.05 -12.07 -0.65
N THR A 41 6.55 -12.84 0.32
CA THR A 41 7.56 -13.88 0.06
C THR A 41 7.08 -14.92 -0.95
N ALA A 42 5.80 -15.32 -0.90
CA ALA A 42 5.23 -16.29 -1.83
C ALA A 42 5.12 -15.77 -3.28
N MET A 43 5.19 -14.45 -3.48
CA MET A 43 5.13 -13.82 -4.81
C MET A 43 6.52 -13.59 -5.42
N LEU A 44 7.60 -13.87 -4.68
CA LEU A 44 8.97 -13.65 -5.15
C LEU A 44 9.56 -14.93 -5.79
N PRO A 45 10.47 -14.79 -6.77
CA PRO A 45 11.00 -13.55 -7.33
C PRO A 45 10.00 -12.82 -8.25
N LEU A 46 10.04 -11.48 -8.27
CA LEU A 46 9.13 -10.63 -9.03
C LEU A 46 9.87 -9.82 -10.10
N ASN A 47 9.49 -10.00 -11.37
CA ASN A 47 10.03 -9.19 -12.46
C ASN A 47 9.39 -7.80 -12.50
N ILE A 48 10.21 -6.78 -12.65
CA ILE A 48 9.80 -5.39 -12.75
C ILE A 48 9.87 -4.98 -14.21
N ASP A 49 8.72 -4.60 -14.76
CA ASP A 49 8.69 -3.92 -16.05
C ASP A 49 9.19 -2.48 -15.85
N ALA A 50 10.51 -2.31 -15.94
CA ALA A 50 11.13 -1.01 -15.98
C ALA A 50 10.98 -0.46 -17.41
N HIS A 51 9.83 0.13 -17.71
CA HIS A 51 9.61 0.95 -18.91
C HIS A 51 10.51 2.21 -18.89
N SER A 52 11.83 2.02 -18.96
CA SER A 52 12.82 3.06 -18.99
C SER A 52 13.29 3.26 -20.41
N LYS A 53 13.31 4.52 -20.86
CA LYS A 53 13.91 4.88 -22.15
C LYS A 53 15.42 4.66 -22.16
N ASN A 54 16.05 4.71 -20.98
CA ASN A 54 17.50 4.82 -20.85
C ASN A 54 18.14 3.55 -20.29
N ILE A 55 17.36 2.56 -19.86
CA ILE A 55 17.85 1.30 -19.29
C ILE A 55 17.10 0.14 -19.95
N ARG A 56 17.84 -0.79 -20.57
CA ARG A 56 17.34 -2.07 -21.06
C ARG A 56 17.92 -3.22 -20.24
N GLY A 57 17.16 -4.29 -20.10
CA GLY A 57 17.56 -5.51 -19.40
C GLY A 57 16.44 -6.01 -18.49
N ASP A 58 16.69 -7.12 -17.82
CA ASP A 58 15.73 -7.76 -16.92
C ASP A 58 15.99 -7.30 -15.51
N ILE A 59 14.96 -6.81 -14.81
CA ILE A 59 15.07 -6.38 -13.42
C ILE A 59 14.14 -7.24 -12.59
N THR A 60 14.67 -7.85 -11.55
CA THR A 60 13.96 -8.80 -10.70
C THR A 60 14.18 -8.43 -9.24
N ILE A 61 13.10 -8.33 -8.48
CA ILE A 61 13.15 -8.33 -7.03
C ILE A 61 13.30 -9.79 -6.59
N LEU A 62 14.46 -10.11 -6.02
CA LEU A 62 14.75 -11.47 -5.54
C LEU A 62 14.19 -11.70 -4.15
N ASN A 63 14.27 -10.69 -3.29
CA ASN A 63 13.84 -10.80 -1.91
C ASN A 63 13.27 -9.47 -1.38
N ILE A 64 12.28 -9.58 -0.50
CA ILE A 64 11.77 -8.48 0.33
C ILE A 64 11.73 -8.99 1.76
N SER A 65 12.47 -8.34 2.66
CA SER A 65 12.62 -8.70 4.07
C SER A 65 12.47 -7.49 4.97
N GLU A 66 12.51 -7.69 6.29
CA GLU A 66 12.37 -6.61 7.28
C GLU A 66 11.11 -5.75 7.04
N LEU A 67 10.01 -6.36 6.57
CA LEU A 67 8.77 -5.65 6.29
C LEU A 67 8.17 -5.14 7.60
N GLN A 68 7.87 -3.85 7.65
CA GLN A 68 7.28 -3.18 8.81
C GLN A 68 6.16 -2.24 8.36
N LEU A 69 5.00 -2.34 9.00
CA LEU A 69 3.88 -1.42 8.81
C LEU A 69 3.81 -0.43 9.95
N ASN A 70 3.97 0.85 9.62
CA ASN A 70 3.97 1.93 10.59
C ASN A 70 3.17 3.11 10.05
N ASN A 71 2.02 3.40 10.66
CA ASN A 71 1.20 4.61 10.46
C ASN A 71 1.28 5.20 9.03
N ARG A 72 0.62 4.52 8.07
CA ARG A 72 0.55 4.83 6.62
C ARG A 72 1.77 4.49 5.76
N ASN A 73 2.87 4.06 6.36
CA ASN A 73 4.07 3.70 5.64
C ASN A 73 4.37 2.20 5.77
N LEU A 74 4.94 1.64 4.70
CA LEU A 74 5.55 0.31 4.68
C LEU A 74 7.06 0.48 4.58
N ALA A 75 7.83 0.00 5.55
CA ALA A 75 9.29 -0.07 5.45
C ALA A 75 9.68 -1.51 5.09
N CYS A 76 10.72 -1.68 4.29
CA CYS A 76 11.27 -2.99 3.97
C CYS A 76 12.73 -2.88 3.52
N ARG A 77 13.41 -4.02 3.48
CA ARG A 77 14.67 -4.24 2.80
C ARG A 77 14.41 -5.04 1.53
N MET A 78 14.96 -4.60 0.41
CA MET A 78 14.80 -5.25 -0.88
C MET A 78 16.17 -5.69 -1.42
N HIS A 79 16.21 -6.88 -2.02
CA HIS A 79 17.32 -7.40 -2.80
C HIS A 79 16.89 -7.46 -4.25
N LEU A 80 17.57 -6.73 -5.12
CA LEU A 80 17.25 -6.57 -6.52
C LEU A 80 18.42 -7.05 -7.37
N ALA A 81 18.11 -7.81 -8.42
CA ALA A 81 19.04 -8.19 -9.46
C ALA A 81 18.63 -7.54 -10.78
N GLY A 82 19.59 -7.01 -11.50
CA GLY A 82 19.46 -6.62 -12.89
C GLY A 82 20.38 -7.48 -13.74
N ASN A 83 19.85 -8.05 -14.83
CA ASN A 83 20.57 -8.92 -15.75
C ASN A 83 20.53 -8.35 -17.17
N ASN A 84 21.59 -8.60 -17.94
CA ASN A 84 21.73 -8.12 -19.33
C ASN A 84 21.51 -6.60 -19.46
N LEU A 85 21.88 -5.85 -18.42
CA LEU A 85 21.66 -4.43 -18.34
C LEU A 85 22.47 -3.69 -19.40
N ALA A 86 21.85 -2.70 -20.03
CA ALA A 86 22.49 -1.74 -20.90
C ALA A 86 21.88 -0.35 -20.72
N PHE A 87 22.74 0.67 -20.61
CA PHE A 87 22.30 2.06 -20.69
C PHE A 87 22.24 2.50 -22.13
N LEU A 88 21.16 3.20 -22.46
CA LEU A 88 20.98 3.91 -23.72
C LEU A 88 21.15 5.39 -23.44
N THR A 89 22.08 6.02 -24.14
CA THR A 89 22.33 7.46 -24.10
C THR A 89 22.51 7.96 -25.52
N GLU A 90 22.23 9.23 -25.77
CA GLU A 90 22.40 9.85 -27.07
C GLU A 90 23.53 10.89 -26.97
N ILE A 91 24.54 10.77 -27.83
CA ILE A 91 25.63 11.75 -27.93
C ILE A 91 25.73 12.18 -29.39
N ALA A 92 25.58 13.48 -29.64
CA ALA A 92 25.65 14.07 -30.98
C ALA A 92 24.75 13.36 -32.01
N GLY A 93 23.50 13.06 -31.64
CA GLY A 93 22.53 12.39 -32.52
C GLY A 93 22.73 10.88 -32.69
N HIS A 94 23.71 10.29 -32.01
CA HIS A 94 24.00 8.85 -32.08
C HIS A 94 23.62 8.16 -30.77
N GLU A 95 22.82 7.10 -30.85
CA GLU A 95 22.52 6.23 -29.71
C GLU A 95 23.75 5.39 -29.35
N ILE A 96 24.25 5.57 -28.13
CA ILE A 96 25.30 4.77 -27.55
C ILE A 96 24.68 3.79 -26.56
N ARG A 97 24.95 2.50 -26.79
CA ARG A 97 24.56 1.42 -25.89
C ARG A 97 25.74 0.98 -25.03
N LEU A 98 25.76 1.40 -23.77
CA LEU A 98 26.75 0.93 -22.80
C LEU A 98 26.27 -0.38 -22.16
N LYS A 99 26.95 -1.49 -22.49
CA LYS A 99 26.70 -2.78 -21.84
C LYS A 99 27.23 -2.77 -20.41
N VAL A 100 26.36 -3.10 -19.47
CA VAL A 100 26.65 -3.14 -18.03
C VAL A 100 26.84 -4.58 -17.55
N GLY A 101 26.01 -5.51 -18.04
CA GLY A 101 26.02 -6.90 -17.61
C GLY A 101 25.01 -7.14 -16.49
N SER A 102 25.46 -7.74 -15.38
CA SER A 102 24.60 -8.04 -14.23
C SER A 102 25.02 -7.25 -13.00
N VAL A 103 24.03 -6.83 -12.21
CA VAL A 103 24.22 -6.10 -10.95
C VAL A 103 23.22 -6.60 -9.92
N GLU A 104 23.68 -6.77 -8.70
CA GLU A 104 22.83 -7.03 -7.54
C GLU A 104 22.98 -5.91 -6.51
N ILE A 105 21.85 -5.49 -5.94
CA ILE A 105 21.81 -4.44 -4.92
C ILE A 105 20.88 -4.79 -3.79
N ASP A 106 21.30 -4.46 -2.57
CA ASP A 106 20.51 -4.48 -1.36
C ASP A 106 20.26 -3.06 -0.88
N PHE A 107 19.02 -2.72 -0.59
CA PHE A 107 18.69 -1.41 -0.01
C PHE A 107 17.43 -1.43 0.83
N ARG A 108 17.29 -0.43 1.71
CA ARG A 108 16.06 -0.21 2.46
C ARG A 108 15.19 0.83 1.75
N ALA A 109 13.89 0.60 1.76
CA ALA A 109 12.90 1.50 1.20
C ALA A 109 11.78 1.72 2.21
N ASN A 110 11.30 2.96 2.26
CA ASN A 110 9.97 3.22 2.78
C ASN A 110 9.01 3.30 1.60
N ALA A 111 7.74 2.99 1.77
CA ALA A 111 6.74 3.09 0.74
C ALA A 111 5.50 3.75 1.29
N ALA A 112 5.01 4.75 0.56
CA ALA A 112 3.72 5.34 0.82
C ALA A 112 2.63 4.43 0.24
N LEU A 113 1.56 4.25 0.99
CA LEU A 113 0.38 3.51 0.54
C LEU A 113 -0.75 4.50 0.25
N ARG A 114 -1.41 4.32 -0.90
CA ARG A 114 -2.58 5.12 -1.28
C ARG A 114 -3.62 4.22 -1.92
N PHE A 115 -4.81 4.15 -1.33
CA PHE A 115 -5.93 3.41 -1.90
C PHE A 115 -6.83 4.32 -2.72
N ASP A 116 -7.14 3.91 -3.95
CA ASP A 116 -8.17 4.52 -4.78
C ASP A 116 -9.43 3.64 -4.73
N ALA A 117 -10.39 4.05 -3.90
CA ALA A 117 -11.62 3.30 -3.68
C ALA A 117 -12.55 3.26 -4.91
N ALA A 118 -12.44 4.24 -5.82
CA ALA A 118 -13.21 4.24 -7.06
C ALA A 118 -12.68 3.16 -8.02
N LYS A 119 -11.35 3.05 -8.13
CA LYS A 119 -10.69 2.07 -9.00
C LYS A 119 -10.46 0.71 -8.35
N GLN A 120 -10.62 0.61 -7.03
CA GLN A 120 -10.23 -0.56 -6.23
C GLN A 120 -8.75 -0.93 -6.45
N ILE A 121 -7.88 0.08 -6.45
CA ILE A 121 -6.43 -0.11 -6.63
C ILE A 121 -5.69 0.41 -5.41
N LEU A 122 -4.85 -0.44 -4.82
CA LEU A 122 -3.86 -0.02 -3.83
C LEU A 122 -2.56 0.34 -4.56
N TYR A 123 -2.16 1.60 -4.48
CA TYR A 123 -0.88 2.06 -5.00
C TYR A 123 0.19 1.99 -3.91
N ILE A 124 1.30 1.33 -4.22
CA ILE A 124 2.50 1.31 -3.41
C ILE A 124 3.55 2.19 -4.10
N LYS A 125 4.05 3.21 -3.40
CA LYS A 125 5.07 4.12 -3.93
C LYS A 125 6.34 4.04 -3.08
N PRO A 126 7.36 3.29 -3.50
CA PRO A 126 8.65 3.27 -2.84
C PRO A 126 9.31 4.65 -2.84
N VAL A 127 9.95 4.97 -1.74
CA VAL A 127 10.73 6.18 -1.48
C VAL A 127 12.04 5.74 -0.84
N ILE A 128 13.12 5.85 -1.59
CA ILE A 128 14.47 5.50 -1.16
C ILE A 128 15.24 6.80 -0.87
N ASN A 129 15.50 7.07 0.41
CA ASN A 129 16.19 8.29 0.85
C ASN A 129 17.72 8.13 0.87
N THR A 130 18.22 6.91 0.99
CA THR A 130 19.66 6.61 1.09
C THR A 130 19.99 5.35 0.31
N VAL A 131 20.88 5.51 -0.67
CA VAL A 131 21.46 4.40 -1.42
C VAL A 131 22.77 4.00 -0.76
N SER A 132 22.73 3.02 0.14
CA SER A 132 23.93 2.35 0.63
C SER A 132 24.31 1.24 -0.35
N ALA A 133 24.57 1.59 -1.61
CA ALA A 133 25.16 0.63 -2.55
C ALA A 133 26.55 0.29 -2.02
N LYS A 134 26.73 -0.92 -1.49
CA LYS A 134 28.07 -1.44 -1.17
C LYS A 134 28.80 -1.66 -2.50
N GLY A 135 29.60 -0.69 -2.91
CA GLY A 135 30.38 -0.76 -4.14
C GLY A 135 31.03 0.56 -4.47
N ASP A 136 32.32 0.68 -4.17
CA ASP A 136 33.13 1.82 -4.56
C ASP A 136 33.35 1.77 -6.09
N GLY A 137 32.98 2.84 -6.80
CA GLY A 137 33.15 2.97 -8.26
C GLY A 137 31.89 2.75 -9.11
N ARG A 138 32.09 2.27 -10.36
CA ARG A 138 31.06 2.19 -11.42
C ARG A 138 29.79 1.42 -11.04
N ASN A 139 29.93 0.39 -10.20
CA ASN A 139 28.82 -0.44 -9.74
C ASN A 139 27.87 0.32 -8.79
N GLY A 140 28.39 1.28 -8.01
CA GLY A 140 27.58 2.14 -7.15
C GLY A 140 26.67 3.08 -7.93
N GLU A 141 27.15 3.61 -9.07
CA GLU A 141 26.35 4.48 -9.95
C GLU A 141 25.25 3.71 -10.68
N ILE A 142 25.55 2.50 -11.14
CA ILE A 142 24.56 1.60 -11.75
C ILE A 142 23.48 1.23 -10.71
N GLY A 143 23.88 0.90 -9.48
CA GLY A 143 22.95 0.62 -8.39
C GLY A 143 22.01 1.80 -8.10
N LYS A 144 22.54 3.03 -8.08
CA LYS A 144 21.72 4.26 -7.94
C LYS A 144 20.72 4.42 -9.09
N ALA A 145 21.13 4.15 -10.33
CA ALA A 145 20.25 4.23 -11.48
C ALA A 145 19.12 3.20 -11.43
N LEU A 146 19.42 1.96 -11.02
CA LEU A 146 18.41 0.92 -10.81
C LEU A 146 17.42 1.29 -9.70
N ILE A 147 17.90 1.85 -8.60
CA ILE A 147 17.03 2.37 -7.53
C ILE A 147 16.15 3.50 -8.05
N GLY A 148 16.67 4.37 -8.92
CA GLY A 148 15.92 5.44 -9.56
C GLY A 148 14.71 4.95 -10.39
N LEU A 149 14.72 3.72 -10.89
CA LEU A 149 13.58 3.13 -11.60
C LEU A 149 12.40 2.77 -10.69
N LEU A 150 12.71 2.44 -9.44
CA LEU A 150 11.72 2.07 -8.43
C LEU A 150 11.29 3.29 -7.60
N ASN A 151 12.22 4.20 -7.33
CA ASN A 151 12.00 5.34 -6.47
C ASN A 151 10.96 6.29 -7.06
N GLY A 152 9.90 6.55 -6.29
CA GLY A 152 8.84 7.46 -6.66
C GLY A 152 7.84 6.92 -7.70
N ARG A 153 8.05 5.71 -8.24
CA ARG A 153 7.10 5.05 -9.14
C ARG A 153 5.97 4.42 -8.32
N GLU A 154 4.73 4.56 -8.80
CA GLU A 154 3.60 3.84 -8.21
C GLU A 154 3.47 2.43 -8.82
N PHE A 155 3.33 1.45 -7.96
CA PHE A 155 3.04 0.05 -8.31
C PHE A 155 1.60 -0.25 -7.93
N PRO A 156 0.70 -0.38 -8.92
CA PRO A 156 -0.71 -0.66 -8.66
C PRO A 156 -0.92 -2.13 -8.30
N ILE A 157 -1.69 -2.38 -7.24
CA ILE A 157 -2.24 -3.68 -6.90
C ILE A 157 -3.75 -3.58 -7.05
N THR A 158 -4.29 -4.29 -8.03
CA THR A 158 -5.74 -4.38 -8.22
C THR A 158 -6.34 -5.26 -7.13
N MET A 159 -7.27 -4.70 -6.37
CA MET A 159 -8.01 -5.42 -5.35
C MET A 159 -9.20 -6.12 -6.01
N GLN A 160 -9.26 -7.45 -5.90
CA GLN A 160 -10.45 -8.19 -6.30
C GLN A 160 -11.57 -7.99 -5.28
N GLU A 161 -12.82 -8.17 -5.72
CA GLU A 161 -13.96 -8.19 -4.82
C GLU A 161 -13.82 -9.34 -3.83
N LEU A 162 -14.13 -9.07 -2.56
CA LEU A 162 -14.13 -10.11 -1.53
C LEU A 162 -15.35 -11.00 -1.72
N ASP A 163 -15.14 -12.31 -1.62
CA ASP A 163 -16.23 -13.27 -1.63
C ASP A 163 -17.26 -12.92 -0.53
N PRO A 164 -18.57 -12.96 -0.83
CA PRO A 164 -19.59 -12.59 0.12
C PRO A 164 -19.64 -13.59 1.28
N LEU A 165 -19.93 -13.10 2.48
CA LEU A 165 -20.23 -13.97 3.61
C LEU A 165 -21.64 -14.52 3.44
N ILE A 166 -21.78 -15.85 3.40
CA ILE A 166 -23.05 -16.53 3.21
C ILE A 166 -23.44 -17.22 4.53
N ALA A 167 -24.59 -16.82 5.08
CA ALA A 167 -25.16 -17.43 6.28
C ALA A 167 -26.56 -17.97 5.98
N ARG A 168 -26.95 -19.07 6.64
CA ARG A 168 -28.27 -19.69 6.48
C ARG A 168 -29.00 -19.69 7.82
N THR A 169 -30.27 -19.32 7.80
CA THR A 169 -31.15 -19.36 8.97
C THR A 169 -32.59 -19.70 8.57
N GLY A 170 -33.08 -20.83 9.04
CA GLY A 170 -34.36 -21.40 8.59
C GLY A 170 -34.40 -21.58 7.06
N SER A 171 -35.44 -21.07 6.42
CA SER A 171 -35.61 -21.07 4.96
C SER A 171 -34.89 -19.91 4.24
N LYS A 172 -34.10 -19.10 4.96
CA LYS A 172 -33.46 -17.90 4.42
C LYS A 172 -31.95 -18.09 4.28
N THR A 173 -31.42 -17.56 3.18
CA THR A 173 -29.98 -17.37 2.94
C THR A 173 -29.68 -15.88 2.99
N VAL A 174 -28.84 -15.48 3.92
CA VAL A 174 -28.32 -14.11 4.05
C VAL A 174 -26.98 -14.04 3.32
N ILE A 175 -26.86 -13.07 2.41
CA ILE A 175 -25.64 -12.82 1.64
C ILE A 175 -25.16 -11.42 2.01
N ILE A 176 -23.95 -11.34 2.56
CA ILE A 176 -23.29 -10.09 2.94
C ILE A 176 -22.15 -9.88 1.96
N ALA A 177 -22.41 -9.09 0.91
CA ALA A 177 -21.37 -8.63 0.00
C ALA A 177 -20.62 -7.44 0.64
N THR A 178 -19.35 -7.26 0.31
CA THR A 178 -18.56 -6.16 0.86
C THR A 178 -17.78 -5.43 -0.23
N LYS A 179 -17.60 -4.13 -0.04
CA LYS A 179 -16.73 -3.30 -0.87
C LYS A 179 -15.69 -2.62 0.00
N ILE A 180 -14.42 -2.66 -0.43
CA ILE A 180 -13.34 -1.97 0.27
C ILE A 180 -13.49 -0.47 0.04
N THR A 181 -13.61 0.29 1.12
CA THR A 181 -13.73 1.75 1.08
C THR A 181 -12.43 2.45 1.48
N ASP A 182 -11.58 1.78 2.24
CA ASP A 182 -10.32 2.33 2.72
C ASP A 182 -9.32 1.21 3.04
N ILE A 183 -8.03 1.49 2.88
CA ILE A 183 -6.93 0.62 3.28
C ILE A 183 -5.90 1.45 4.02
N LEU A 184 -5.64 1.08 5.27
CA LEU A 184 -4.78 1.84 6.18
C LEU A 184 -3.66 0.94 6.71
N ALA A 185 -2.40 1.33 6.50
CA ALA A 185 -1.31 0.77 7.28
C ALA A 185 -1.36 1.33 8.70
N GLN A 186 -1.52 0.44 9.67
CA GLN A 186 -1.37 0.72 11.09
C GLN A 186 -0.16 -0.07 11.61
N LYS A 187 0.23 0.20 12.86
CA LYS A 187 1.29 -0.56 13.51
C LYS A 187 0.97 -2.07 13.46
N ASP A 188 1.87 -2.85 12.87
CA ASP A 188 1.85 -4.31 12.77
C ASP A 188 0.66 -4.92 11.97
N ARG A 189 -0.13 -4.09 11.25
CA ARG A 189 -1.30 -4.57 10.48
C ARG A 189 -1.72 -3.65 9.34
N LEU A 190 -2.28 -4.24 8.29
CA LEU A 190 -3.02 -3.53 7.25
C LEU A 190 -4.51 -3.66 7.53
N GLN A 191 -5.17 -2.53 7.77
CA GLN A 191 -6.59 -2.48 8.08
C GLN A 191 -7.39 -2.14 6.83
N LEU A 192 -8.34 -2.99 6.48
CA LEU A 192 -9.31 -2.76 5.43
C LEU A 192 -10.64 -2.33 6.08
N LYS A 193 -11.21 -1.24 5.58
CA LYS A 193 -12.59 -0.86 5.90
C LYS A 193 -13.50 -1.33 4.79
N LEU A 194 -14.55 -2.04 5.17
CA LEU A 194 -15.47 -2.70 4.25
C LEU A 194 -16.88 -2.17 4.51
N THR A 195 -17.55 -1.69 3.47
CA THR A 195 -18.99 -1.37 3.56
C THR A 195 -19.80 -2.59 3.15
N PRO A 196 -20.62 -3.15 4.05
CA PRO A 196 -21.45 -4.31 3.73
C PRO A 196 -22.70 -3.91 2.95
N THR A 197 -23.13 -4.77 2.04
CA THR A 197 -24.47 -4.77 1.44
C THR A 197 -25.13 -6.11 1.73
N ILE A 198 -26.27 -6.06 2.43
CA ILE A 198 -26.96 -7.27 2.90
C ILE A 198 -28.15 -7.56 1.99
N SER A 199 -28.24 -8.79 1.52
CA SER A 199 -29.41 -9.30 0.80
C SER A 199 -29.89 -10.63 1.41
N VAL A 200 -31.18 -10.90 1.29
CA VAL A 200 -31.80 -12.11 1.83
C VAL A 200 -32.58 -12.80 0.74
N LYS A 201 -32.26 -14.07 0.49
CA LYS A 201 -33.00 -14.96 -0.41
C LYS A 201 -33.81 -15.95 0.42
N SER A 202 -35.07 -16.16 0.07
CA SER A 202 -35.88 -17.25 0.65
C SER A 202 -35.86 -18.44 -0.29
N SER A 203 -35.54 -19.63 0.21
CA SER A 203 -35.91 -20.87 -0.48
C SER A 203 -37.41 -21.05 -0.28
N ARG A 204 -38.19 -20.98 -1.37
CA ARG A 204 -39.53 -21.58 -1.38
C ARG A 204 -39.40 -23.07 -1.65
#